data_AF-A0A377ZUN0-F1
#
_entry.id   AF-A0A377ZUN0-F1
#
_cell.length_a   1.000
_cell.length_b   1.000
_cell.length_c   1.000
_cell.angle_alpha   90.00
_cell.angle_beta   90.00
_cell.angle_gamma   90.00
#
_symmetry.space_group_name_H-M   'P 1'
#
loop_
_entity.id
_entity.type
_entity.pdbx_description
1 polymer ?
#
loop_
_entity_poly.entity_id
_entity_poly.type
_entity_poly.pdbx_seq_one_letter_code
_entity_poly.pdbx_strand_id
1 'polypeptide(L)'
;MTYNDNGTKRQVMYEGSLGGMIVPYGDPDVGWYFKAYLDSGDYGMGTLTSPIVRGKDAPSNAVLLDETIADYTGKPTTIPGAVAIFERYAGPEYKHLEMGKPNVSTERRELVVRWISTVGNYDYIFDWVFHDNGTIGIDAGATGIEAVKGVLAKTMHDPSAKEDTRYGTLIDHNIVGTTHQHIYNFRLDLDVDGENNTLVAMDPEVKPNTAGGPRTSTMQVNQYTIDSEQKAAQKFDPGTIRLLSNTSKENRMGNPVSYQIIPYAGGTHPAATGAKFAPGRVDISSPELYG
;
A
#
# COMPACT_ATOMS: atom_id res chain seq x y z
N MET A 1 7.17 9.09 14.88
CA MET A 1 7.87 7.77 14.88
C MET A 1 9.39 7.96 14.77
N THR A 2 10.18 7.20 15.55
CA THR A 2 11.65 7.28 15.56
C THR A 2 12.30 5.91 15.57
N TYR A 3 13.47 5.76 14.96
CA TYR A 3 14.31 4.58 15.08
C TYR A 3 15.45 4.85 16.08
N ASN A 4 15.69 3.92 17.02
CA ASN A 4 16.77 4.07 18.02
C ASN A 4 18.07 3.48 17.47
N ASP A 5 18.92 4.35 16.94
CA ASP A 5 20.24 4.03 16.42
C ASP A 5 21.27 4.15 17.54
N ASN A 6 21.61 3.01 18.16
CA ASN A 6 22.62 2.87 19.21
C ASN A 6 22.48 3.88 20.37
N GLY A 7 21.26 4.05 20.88
CA GLY A 7 20.94 4.98 21.97
C GLY A 7 20.43 6.34 21.51
N THR A 8 20.52 6.65 20.21
CA THR A 8 20.05 7.92 19.64
C THR A 8 18.75 7.71 18.87
N LYS A 9 17.66 8.37 19.30
CA LYS A 9 16.42 8.39 18.52
C LYS A 9 16.58 9.29 17.31
N ARG A 10 16.41 8.73 16.11
CA ARG A 10 16.43 9.45 14.83
C ARG A 10 15.03 9.49 14.25
N GLN A 11 14.65 10.65 13.71
CA GLN A 11 13.33 10.84 13.09
C GLN A 11 13.21 9.98 11.83
N VAL A 12 12.00 9.46 11.60
CA VAL A 12 11.67 8.71 10.39
C VAL A 12 10.37 9.21 9.78
N MET A 13 9.32 9.33 10.59
CA MET A 13 8.00 9.79 10.14
C MET A 13 7.34 10.56 11.28
N TYR A 14 6.83 11.76 11.00
CA TYR A 14 6.04 12.54 11.95
C TYR A 14 4.67 11.89 12.14
N GLU A 15 3.92 11.72 11.04
CA GLU A 15 2.59 11.12 10.99
C GLU A 15 2.42 10.21 9.77
N GLY A 16 1.72 9.09 9.93
CA GLY A 16 1.38 8.18 8.84
C GLY A 16 -0.05 7.68 9.00
N SER A 17 -0.84 7.73 7.93
CA SER A 17 -2.24 7.29 7.96
C SER A 17 -2.75 6.90 6.58
N LEU A 18 -3.88 6.20 6.53
CA LEU A 18 -4.70 6.14 5.33
C LEU A 18 -5.15 7.58 5.01
N GLY A 19 -4.73 8.11 3.86
CA GLY A 19 -5.19 9.41 3.37
C GLY A 19 -6.62 9.30 2.85
N GLY A 20 -6.89 8.24 2.08
CA GLY A 20 -8.23 7.86 1.65
C GLY A 20 -8.20 6.69 0.68
N MET A 21 -9.38 6.22 0.28
CA MET A 21 -9.51 5.18 -0.73
C MET A 21 -10.75 5.37 -1.58
N ILE A 22 -10.76 4.74 -2.75
CA ILE A 22 -11.90 4.73 -3.66
C ILE A 22 -12.14 3.34 -4.26
N VAL A 23 -13.41 2.95 -4.39
CA VAL A 23 -13.85 1.73 -5.09
C VAL A 23 -14.77 2.07 -6.27
N PRO A 24 -14.22 2.35 -7.46
CA PRO A 24 -15.01 2.73 -8.61
C PRO A 24 -15.31 1.53 -9.53
N TYR A 25 -16.56 1.46 -10.02
CA TYR A 25 -17.08 0.39 -10.87
C TYR A 25 -17.06 0.76 -12.36
N GLY A 26 -16.85 -0.25 -13.23
CA GLY A 26 -16.68 -0.07 -14.68
C GLY A 26 -17.92 -0.32 -15.55
N ASP A 27 -19.09 -0.57 -14.96
CA ASP A 27 -20.33 -0.85 -15.70
C ASP A 27 -21.14 0.45 -15.93
N PRO A 28 -21.50 0.77 -17.19
CA PRO A 28 -22.20 2.01 -17.54
C PRO A 28 -23.73 1.97 -17.33
N ASP A 29 -24.31 0.85 -16.94
CA ASP A 29 -25.76 0.72 -16.78
C ASP A 29 -26.27 1.56 -15.60
N VAL A 30 -27.57 1.85 -15.62
CA VAL A 30 -28.25 2.76 -14.69
C VAL A 30 -28.01 2.46 -13.20
N GLY A 31 -27.80 1.19 -12.84
CA GLY A 31 -27.52 0.75 -11.47
C GLY A 31 -26.04 0.80 -11.06
N TRP A 32 -25.14 1.18 -11.97
CA TRP A 32 -23.69 1.04 -11.80
C TRP A 32 -22.87 2.27 -12.14
N TYR A 33 -23.27 3.06 -13.15
CA TYR A 33 -22.42 4.14 -13.69
C TYR A 33 -21.96 5.19 -12.65
N PHE A 34 -22.71 5.35 -11.56
CA PHE A 34 -22.44 6.32 -10.51
C PHE A 34 -21.64 5.72 -9.33
N LYS A 35 -21.41 4.40 -9.31
CA LYS A 35 -20.80 3.71 -8.17
C LYS A 35 -19.29 3.98 -8.13
N ALA A 36 -18.92 4.90 -7.26
CA ALA A 36 -17.56 5.16 -6.85
C ALA A 36 -17.56 5.49 -5.35
N TYR A 37 -17.31 4.48 -4.52
CA TYR A 37 -17.37 4.62 -3.07
C TYR A 37 -16.08 5.28 -2.57
N LEU A 38 -16.17 6.40 -1.85
CA LEU A 38 -15.05 6.95 -1.08
C LEU A 38 -15.17 6.47 0.36
N ASP A 39 -14.72 5.25 0.63
CA ASP A 39 -15.03 4.53 1.87
C ASP A 39 -14.70 5.33 3.14
N SER A 40 -13.52 5.95 3.20
CA SER A 40 -13.14 6.81 4.33
C SER A 40 -13.88 8.15 4.33
N GLY A 41 -14.01 8.79 3.18
CA GLY A 41 -14.53 10.16 3.04
C GLY A 41 -16.04 10.27 3.16
N ASP A 42 -16.79 9.36 2.52
CA ASP A 42 -18.25 9.37 2.47
C ASP A 42 -18.90 8.58 3.62
N TYR A 43 -18.21 7.56 4.16
CA TYR A 43 -18.79 6.64 5.15
C TYR A 43 -18.11 6.64 6.52
N GLY A 44 -16.85 7.09 6.61
CA GLY A 44 -16.11 7.16 7.88
C GLY A 44 -15.63 5.79 8.36
N MET A 45 -14.59 5.25 7.73
CA MET A 45 -14.01 3.93 8.06
C MET A 45 -13.62 3.77 9.54
N GLY A 46 -13.16 4.82 10.21
CA GLY A 46 -12.86 4.77 11.64
C GLY A 46 -14.09 4.45 12.50
N THR A 47 -15.23 5.08 12.18
CA THR A 47 -16.54 4.78 12.80
C THR A 47 -17.00 3.37 12.48
N LEU A 48 -16.65 2.87 11.30
CA LEU A 48 -16.98 1.55 10.78
C LEU A 48 -15.85 0.52 11.02
N THR A 49 -15.11 0.67 12.11
CA THR A 49 -14.11 -0.31 12.51
C THR A 49 -14.78 -1.62 12.91
N SER A 50 -14.23 -2.74 12.43
CA SER A 50 -14.70 -4.08 12.74
C SER A 50 -13.86 -4.69 13.86
N PRO A 51 -14.44 -4.97 15.05
CA PRO A 51 -13.74 -5.58 16.18
C PRO A 51 -13.00 -6.86 15.80
N ILE A 52 -11.72 -6.92 16.15
CA ILE A 52 -10.84 -8.05 15.83
C ILE A 52 -11.25 -9.32 16.57
N VAL A 53 -11.45 -10.41 15.83
CA VAL A 53 -11.57 -11.76 16.40
C VAL A 53 -10.19 -12.39 16.55
N ARG A 54 -9.67 -12.37 17.79
CA ARG A 54 -8.40 -13.02 18.16
C ARG A 54 -8.32 -14.48 17.70
N GLY A 55 -7.18 -14.85 17.13
CA GLY A 55 -6.91 -16.19 16.61
C GLY A 55 -7.47 -16.44 15.21
N LYS A 56 -8.21 -15.48 14.63
CA LYS A 56 -8.74 -15.54 13.26
C LYS A 56 -8.28 -14.34 12.45
N ASP A 57 -8.70 -13.15 12.85
CA ASP A 57 -8.41 -11.88 12.16
C ASP A 57 -7.01 -11.36 12.52
N ALA A 58 -6.50 -11.75 13.68
CA ALA A 58 -5.14 -11.53 14.15
C ALA A 58 -4.65 -12.81 14.87
N PRO A 59 -3.33 -13.05 14.96
CA PRO A 59 -2.80 -14.27 15.59
C PRO A 59 -3.12 -14.32 17.08
N SER A 60 -3.02 -15.52 17.67
CA SER A 60 -3.37 -15.74 19.08
C SER A 60 -2.53 -14.93 20.07
N ASN A 61 -1.29 -14.57 19.70
CA ASN A 61 -0.36 -13.76 20.49
C ASN A 61 -0.62 -12.24 20.40
N ALA A 62 -1.62 -11.79 19.65
CA ALA A 62 -1.88 -10.36 19.49
C ALA A 62 -2.27 -9.67 20.81
N VAL A 63 -1.98 -8.40 20.96
CA VAL A 63 -2.61 -7.52 21.94
C VAL A 63 -3.71 -6.77 21.21
N LEU A 64 -4.92 -6.77 21.77
CA LEU A 64 -6.04 -6.02 21.19
C LEU A 64 -6.22 -4.74 21.98
N LEU A 65 -6.37 -3.62 21.27
CA LEU A 65 -6.61 -2.31 21.84
C LEU A 65 -8.05 -1.89 21.57
N ASP A 66 -8.70 -1.38 22.59
CA ASP A 66 -9.98 -0.71 22.48
C ASP A 66 -9.72 0.76 22.14
N GLU A 67 -10.48 1.34 21.22
CA GLU A 67 -10.33 2.75 20.83
C GLU A 67 -11.65 3.50 21.05
N THR A 68 -11.57 4.75 21.48
CA THR A 68 -12.76 5.58 21.74
C THR A 68 -12.84 6.74 20.77
N ILE A 69 -13.99 6.87 20.09
CA ILE A 69 -14.30 7.94 19.14
C ILE A 69 -15.61 8.61 19.51
N ALA A 70 -15.97 9.71 18.84
CA ALA A 70 -17.30 10.29 18.94
C ALA A 70 -18.25 9.60 17.94
N ASP A 71 -19.47 9.29 18.36
CA ASP A 71 -20.56 8.87 17.47
C ASP A 71 -21.17 10.07 16.72
N TYR A 72 -22.10 9.79 15.81
CA TYR A 72 -22.77 10.82 15.00
C TYR A 72 -23.61 11.83 15.81
N THR A 73 -23.87 11.55 17.09
CA THR A 73 -24.56 12.46 18.03
C THR A 73 -23.59 13.23 18.94
N GLY A 74 -22.28 12.99 18.80
CA GLY A 74 -21.22 13.59 19.61
C GLY A 74 -20.96 12.87 20.94
N LYS A 75 -21.54 11.70 21.17
CA LYS A 75 -21.27 10.91 22.39
C LYS A 75 -20.03 10.05 22.20
N PRO A 76 -19.22 9.84 23.24
CA PRO A 76 -18.11 8.90 23.17
C PRO A 76 -18.64 7.47 22.99
N THR A 77 -18.07 6.73 22.05
CA THR A 77 -18.30 5.30 21.84
C THR A 77 -16.96 4.58 21.80
N THR A 78 -16.84 3.50 22.55
CA THR A 78 -15.63 2.66 22.59
C THR A 78 -15.85 1.45 21.68
N ILE A 79 -14.93 1.24 20.74
CA ILE A 79 -14.90 0.10 19.84
C ILE A 79 -13.95 -0.94 20.46
N PRO A 80 -14.47 -2.08 20.94
CA PRO A 80 -13.63 -3.09 21.57
C PRO A 80 -12.76 -3.80 20.53
N GLY A 81 -11.50 -4.06 20.86
CA GLY A 81 -10.55 -4.73 19.97
C GLY A 81 -10.44 -4.08 18.58
N ALA A 82 -10.48 -2.75 18.53
CA ALA A 82 -10.40 -1.96 17.31
C ALA A 82 -9.09 -2.16 16.54
N VAL A 83 -7.98 -2.35 17.27
CA VAL A 83 -6.64 -2.52 16.70
C VAL A 83 -5.98 -3.74 17.29
N ALA A 84 -5.27 -4.51 16.45
CA ALA A 84 -4.42 -5.61 16.89
C ALA A 84 -2.95 -5.25 16.73
N ILE A 85 -2.14 -5.47 17.77
CA ILE A 85 -0.68 -5.33 17.75
C ILE A 85 -0.08 -6.70 17.99
N PHE A 86 0.78 -7.20 17.08
CA PHE A 86 1.39 -8.51 17.25
C PHE A 86 2.77 -8.59 16.60
N GLU A 87 3.64 -9.38 17.21
CA GLU A 87 4.91 -9.77 16.60
C GLU A 87 4.75 -11.07 15.81
N ARG A 88 5.40 -11.18 14.66
CA ARG A 88 5.45 -12.42 13.85
C ARG A 88 6.89 -12.75 13.41
N TYR A 89 7.17 -14.04 13.29
CA TYR A 89 8.35 -14.54 12.58
C TYR A 89 8.15 -14.37 11.07
N ALA A 90 9.15 -13.83 10.36
CA ALA A 90 9.07 -13.52 8.94
C ALA A 90 10.25 -14.07 8.13
N GLY A 91 10.74 -15.26 8.49
CA GLY A 91 11.87 -15.90 7.80
C GLY A 91 13.23 -15.52 8.40
N PRO A 92 14.34 -15.85 7.72
CA PRO A 92 15.67 -15.39 8.13
C PRO A 92 15.84 -13.89 7.83
N GLU A 93 16.32 -13.11 8.79
CA GLU A 93 16.67 -11.69 8.58
C GLU A 93 17.88 -11.59 7.66
N TYR A 94 18.92 -12.36 7.97
CA TYR A 94 20.01 -12.65 7.04
C TYR A 94 20.56 -14.05 7.27
N LYS A 95 21.26 -14.57 6.25
CA LYS A 95 21.88 -15.89 6.28
C LYS A 95 23.14 -15.89 5.42
N HIS A 96 24.21 -16.51 5.94
CA HIS A 96 25.40 -16.86 5.16
C HIS A 96 25.91 -18.25 5.57
N LEU A 97 26.17 -19.10 4.58
CA LEU A 97 26.81 -20.39 4.78
C LEU A 97 28.08 -20.43 3.93
N GLU A 98 29.20 -20.10 4.55
CA GLU A 98 30.51 -20.17 3.92
C GLU A 98 31.00 -21.62 3.89
N MET A 99 31.56 -22.04 2.76
CA MET A 99 32.05 -23.41 2.60
C MET A 99 33.16 -23.69 3.63
N GLY A 100 32.99 -24.75 4.42
CA GLY A 100 33.97 -25.12 5.46
C GLY A 100 33.95 -24.23 6.71
N LYS A 101 32.94 -23.39 6.91
CA LYS A 101 32.73 -22.60 8.15
C LYS A 101 31.36 -22.89 8.78
N PRO A 102 31.17 -22.56 10.07
CA PRO A 102 29.85 -22.62 10.70
C PRO A 102 28.83 -21.69 10.01
N ASN A 103 27.57 -22.13 9.98
CA ASN A 103 26.45 -21.34 9.48
C ASN A 103 26.21 -20.09 10.34
N VAL A 104 25.86 -18.97 9.69
CA VAL A 104 25.33 -17.77 10.35
C VAL A 104 23.90 -17.54 9.87
N SER A 105 22.95 -17.46 10.79
CA SER A 105 21.55 -17.14 10.49
C SER A 105 20.91 -16.46 11.68
N THR A 106 20.08 -15.46 11.39
CA THR A 106 19.25 -14.76 12.37
C THR A 106 17.81 -14.76 11.86
N GLU A 107 16.85 -14.80 12.78
CA GLU A 107 15.44 -14.71 12.41
C GLU A 107 15.01 -13.26 12.23
N ARG A 108 14.07 -13.03 11.32
CA ARG A 108 13.36 -11.76 11.15
C ARG A 108 12.13 -11.78 12.03
N ARG A 109 11.96 -10.69 12.79
CA ARG A 109 10.71 -10.37 13.48
C ARG A 109 10.13 -9.09 12.88
N GLU A 110 8.80 -9.07 12.82
CA GLU A 110 8.02 -7.95 12.36
C GLU A 110 6.96 -7.64 13.41
N LEU A 111 6.86 -6.38 13.82
CA LEU A 111 5.76 -5.88 14.63
C LEU A 111 4.68 -5.35 13.70
N VAL A 112 3.50 -5.93 13.74
CA VAL A 112 2.35 -5.55 12.91
C VAL A 112 1.32 -4.83 13.76
N VAL A 113 0.88 -3.67 13.28
CA VAL A 113 -0.32 -2.98 13.77
C VAL A 113 -1.40 -3.13 12.71
N ARG A 114 -2.40 -3.96 13.02
CA ARG A 114 -3.51 -4.32 12.13
C ARG A 114 -4.78 -3.59 12.54
N TRP A 115 -5.47 -3.02 11.56
CA TRP A 115 -6.80 -2.44 11.69
C TRP A 115 -7.72 -2.97 10.59
N ILE A 116 -9.00 -3.19 10.92
CA ILE A 116 -10.01 -3.68 9.98
C ILE A 116 -11.21 -2.74 9.98
N SER A 117 -11.70 -2.39 8.80
CA SER A 117 -12.93 -1.60 8.61
C SER A 117 -13.84 -2.24 7.58
N THR A 118 -15.14 -2.30 7.88
CA THR A 118 -16.14 -2.89 6.98
C THR A 118 -17.07 -1.80 6.50
N VAL A 119 -17.13 -1.60 5.18
CA VAL A 119 -18.00 -0.60 4.55
C VAL A 119 -18.97 -1.32 3.63
N GLY A 120 -20.21 -1.47 4.11
CA GLY A 120 -21.25 -2.17 3.37
C GLY A 120 -20.90 -3.64 3.15
N ASN A 121 -20.49 -3.99 1.93
CA ASN A 121 -20.24 -5.35 1.50
C ASN A 121 -18.78 -5.79 1.55
N TYR A 122 -17.82 -4.86 1.63
CA TYR A 122 -16.39 -5.17 1.68
C TYR A 122 -15.80 -4.94 3.07
N ASP A 123 -14.78 -5.73 3.38
CA ASP A 123 -13.96 -5.67 4.58
C ASP A 123 -12.50 -5.37 4.17
N TYR A 124 -11.94 -4.30 4.74
CA TYR A 124 -10.58 -3.83 4.44
C TYR A 124 -9.66 -4.05 5.63
N ILE A 125 -8.48 -4.62 5.38
CA ILE A 125 -7.46 -4.93 6.39
C ILE A 125 -6.22 -4.10 6.08
N PHE A 126 -5.76 -3.31 7.05
CA PHE A 126 -4.56 -2.50 6.92
C PHE A 126 -3.51 -2.95 7.92
N ASP A 127 -2.36 -3.39 7.43
CA ASP A 127 -1.21 -3.77 8.25
C ASP A 127 -0.11 -2.71 8.11
N TRP A 128 0.24 -2.06 9.22
CA TRP A 128 1.49 -1.32 9.35
C TRP A 128 2.55 -2.26 9.93
N VAL A 129 3.56 -2.57 9.14
CA VAL A 129 4.57 -3.60 9.44
C VAL A 129 5.91 -2.93 9.74
N PHE A 130 6.36 -3.00 10.98
CA PHE A 130 7.64 -2.45 11.42
C PHE A 130 8.69 -3.57 11.50
N HIS A 131 9.75 -3.44 10.71
CA HIS A 131 10.85 -4.40 10.68
C HIS A 131 11.98 -3.95 11.62
N ASP A 132 12.63 -4.90 12.29
CA ASP A 132 13.78 -4.60 13.17
C ASP A 132 14.94 -3.90 12.45
N ASN A 133 15.06 -4.07 11.13
CA ASN A 133 16.09 -3.45 10.31
C ASN A 133 15.74 -2.01 9.84
N GLY A 134 14.63 -1.45 10.30
CA GLY A 134 14.18 -0.09 9.99
C GLY A 134 13.25 0.03 8.78
N THR A 135 12.94 -1.06 8.08
CA THR A 135 11.93 -1.05 7.01
C THR A 135 10.53 -0.90 7.59
N ILE A 136 9.65 -0.24 6.82
CA ILE A 136 8.22 -0.11 7.12
C ILE A 136 7.45 -0.62 5.91
N GLY A 137 6.64 -1.66 6.13
CA GLY A 137 5.65 -2.13 5.16
C GLY A 137 4.28 -1.56 5.47
N ILE A 138 3.49 -1.32 4.43
CA ILE A 138 2.08 -0.97 4.53
C ILE A 138 1.32 -1.86 3.56
N ASP A 139 0.58 -2.83 4.08
CA ASP A 139 -0.20 -3.76 3.27
C ASP A 139 -1.69 -3.44 3.40
N ALA A 140 -2.42 -3.48 2.28
CA ALA A 140 -3.87 -3.35 2.24
C ALA A 140 -4.50 -4.63 1.66
N GLY A 141 -5.30 -5.32 2.47
CA GLY A 141 -6.08 -6.49 2.09
C GLY A 141 -7.56 -6.15 1.90
N ALA A 142 -8.22 -6.82 0.96
CA ALA A 142 -9.66 -6.73 0.75
C ALA A 142 -10.30 -8.13 0.80
N THR A 143 -11.41 -8.25 1.52
CA THR A 143 -12.27 -9.44 1.59
C THR A 143 -13.73 -9.02 1.76
N GLY A 144 -14.63 -9.96 2.03
CA GLY A 144 -16.07 -9.69 2.15
C GLY A 144 -16.86 -10.26 0.97
N ILE A 145 -17.91 -9.56 0.57
CA ILE A 145 -18.88 -10.00 -0.44
C ILE A 145 -18.84 -9.06 -1.63
N GLU A 146 -18.66 -9.58 -2.85
CA GLU A 146 -18.66 -8.75 -4.06
C GLU A 146 -20.00 -8.05 -4.30
N ALA A 147 -19.97 -6.86 -4.90
CA ALA A 147 -21.19 -6.25 -5.42
C ALA A 147 -21.53 -6.87 -6.79
N VAL A 148 -22.72 -7.46 -6.88
CA VAL A 148 -23.10 -8.29 -8.03
C VAL A 148 -24.22 -7.70 -8.87
N LYS A 149 -24.18 -7.98 -10.17
CA LYS A 149 -25.22 -7.68 -11.15
C LYS A 149 -26.06 -8.93 -11.41
N GLY A 150 -27.37 -8.80 -11.24
CA GLY A 150 -28.32 -9.83 -11.66
C GLY A 150 -28.41 -9.90 -13.18
N VAL A 151 -28.24 -11.09 -13.74
CA VAL A 151 -28.23 -11.33 -15.19
C VAL A 151 -29.10 -12.53 -15.57
N LEU A 152 -29.45 -12.67 -16.86
CA LEU A 152 -30.28 -13.76 -17.34
C LEU A 152 -29.50 -15.07 -17.48
N ALA A 153 -28.23 -14.99 -17.85
CA ALA A 153 -27.37 -16.15 -18.04
C ALA A 153 -27.17 -16.92 -16.72
N LYS A 154 -27.34 -18.24 -16.79
CA LYS A 154 -26.94 -19.19 -15.75
C LYS A 154 -25.55 -19.75 -16.04
N THR A 155 -25.22 -19.95 -17.32
CA THR A 155 -23.92 -20.45 -17.74
C THR A 155 -23.39 -19.62 -18.90
N MET A 156 -22.09 -19.76 -19.21
CA MET A 156 -21.47 -19.12 -20.38
C MET A 156 -21.99 -19.66 -21.72
N HIS A 157 -22.85 -20.69 -21.72
CA HIS A 157 -23.49 -21.23 -22.91
C HIS A 157 -24.82 -20.55 -23.24
N ASP A 158 -25.39 -19.75 -22.33
CA ASP A 158 -26.67 -19.11 -22.54
C ASP A 158 -26.56 -17.95 -23.54
N PRO A 159 -27.63 -17.65 -24.32
CA PRO A 159 -27.56 -16.66 -25.39
C PRO A 159 -27.17 -15.25 -24.92
N SER A 160 -27.56 -14.86 -23.69
CA SER A 160 -27.26 -13.55 -23.13
C SER A 160 -25.87 -13.45 -22.51
N ALA A 161 -25.16 -14.56 -22.29
CA ALA A 161 -23.95 -14.59 -21.47
C ALA A 161 -22.88 -13.59 -21.95
N LYS A 162 -22.66 -13.48 -23.26
CA LYS A 162 -21.67 -12.54 -23.82
C LYS A 162 -21.99 -11.07 -23.48
N GLU A 163 -23.26 -10.69 -23.51
CA GLU A 163 -23.68 -9.32 -23.17
C GLU A 163 -23.72 -9.13 -21.65
N ASP A 164 -24.23 -10.12 -20.92
CA ASP A 164 -24.31 -10.13 -19.46
C ASP A 164 -22.92 -9.98 -18.82
N THR A 165 -21.88 -10.60 -19.38
CA THR A 165 -20.49 -10.57 -18.86
C THR A 165 -19.60 -9.52 -19.51
N ARG A 166 -20.16 -8.52 -20.20
CA ARG A 166 -19.36 -7.48 -20.87
C ARG A 166 -18.52 -6.65 -19.87
N TYR A 167 -19.02 -6.48 -18.65
CA TYR A 167 -18.43 -5.62 -17.61
C TYR A 167 -18.08 -6.39 -16.33
N GLY A 168 -18.01 -7.71 -16.37
CA GLY A 168 -17.76 -8.54 -15.20
C GLY A 168 -17.77 -10.04 -15.51
N THR A 169 -17.34 -10.84 -14.55
CA THR A 169 -17.29 -12.31 -14.69
C THR A 169 -18.61 -12.93 -14.22
N LEU A 170 -19.15 -13.92 -14.93
CA LEU A 170 -20.25 -14.74 -14.41
C LEU A 170 -19.71 -15.66 -13.31
N ILE A 171 -19.97 -15.31 -12.05
CA ILE A 171 -19.40 -16.00 -10.87
C ILE A 171 -20.35 -17.05 -10.29
N ASP A 172 -21.65 -16.93 -10.57
CA ASP A 172 -22.67 -17.91 -10.21
C ASP A 172 -23.86 -17.77 -11.19
N HIS A 173 -24.80 -18.72 -11.14
CA HIS A 173 -26.02 -18.67 -11.93
C HIS A 173 -26.75 -17.35 -11.69
N ASN A 174 -26.98 -16.59 -12.77
CA ASN A 174 -27.66 -15.29 -12.75
C ASN A 174 -26.88 -14.17 -12.05
N ILE A 175 -25.59 -14.35 -11.75
CA ILE A 175 -24.80 -13.42 -10.92
C ILE A 175 -23.47 -13.10 -11.60
N VAL A 176 -23.29 -11.83 -11.96
CA VAL A 176 -22.03 -11.28 -12.46
C VAL A 176 -21.34 -10.45 -11.38
N GLY A 177 -20.07 -10.76 -11.10
CA GLY A 177 -19.18 -9.90 -10.32
C GLY A 177 -18.68 -8.77 -11.21
N THR A 178 -19.23 -7.57 -11.03
CA THR A 178 -18.93 -6.42 -11.89
C THR A 178 -17.52 -5.91 -11.63
N THR A 179 -16.73 -5.75 -12.70
CA THR A 179 -15.34 -5.27 -12.63
C THR A 179 -15.26 -3.88 -12.00
N HIS A 180 -14.35 -3.74 -11.03
CA HIS A 180 -14.08 -2.51 -10.29
C HIS A 180 -12.60 -2.47 -9.87
N GLN A 181 -12.17 -1.37 -9.25
CA GLN A 181 -10.84 -1.25 -8.66
C GLN A 181 -10.95 -0.97 -7.16
N HIS A 182 -9.94 -1.37 -6.39
CA HIS A 182 -9.70 -0.85 -5.05
C HIS A 182 -8.42 -0.04 -5.09
N ILE A 183 -8.52 1.26 -4.80
CA ILE A 183 -7.39 2.20 -4.90
C ILE A 183 -7.20 2.83 -3.53
N TYR A 184 -6.03 2.64 -2.95
CA TYR A 184 -5.66 3.13 -1.61
C TYR A 184 -4.61 4.23 -1.74
N ASN A 185 -4.73 5.28 -0.92
CA ASN A 185 -3.74 6.33 -0.81
C ASN A 185 -3.33 6.51 0.66
N PHE A 186 -2.03 6.52 0.92
CA PHE A 186 -1.47 6.73 2.26
C PHE A 186 -0.80 8.10 2.32
N ARG A 187 -1.14 8.89 3.35
CA ARG A 187 -0.43 10.13 3.67
C ARG A 187 0.71 9.80 4.62
N LEU A 188 1.94 9.99 4.15
CA LEU A 188 3.17 9.67 4.89
C LEU A 188 4.00 10.95 5.06
N ASP A 189 3.95 11.54 6.24
CA ASP A 189 4.70 12.73 6.63
C ASP A 189 6.07 12.30 7.13
N LEU A 190 6.96 11.97 6.19
CA LEU A 190 8.30 11.45 6.48
C LEU A 190 9.25 12.59 6.85
N ASP A 191 9.86 12.49 8.03
CA ASP A 191 10.93 13.37 8.53
C ASP A 191 12.23 12.55 8.58
N VAL A 192 12.90 12.37 7.44
CA VAL A 192 14.08 11.50 7.34
C VAL A 192 15.25 12.14 8.09
N ASP A 193 15.46 11.69 9.34
CA ASP A 193 16.44 12.27 10.27
C ASP A 193 16.37 13.80 10.37
N GLY A 194 15.17 14.38 10.25
CA GLY A 194 14.95 15.83 10.24
C GLY A 194 13.89 16.26 9.24
N GLU A 195 13.34 17.44 9.46
CA GLU A 195 12.25 18.06 8.68
C GLU A 195 12.67 18.44 7.24
N ASN A 196 13.91 18.89 7.04
CA ASN A 196 14.36 19.35 5.72
C ASN A 196 14.82 18.17 4.85
N ASN A 197 13.97 17.73 3.94
CA ASN A 197 14.26 16.64 3.02
C ASN A 197 14.15 17.06 1.54
N THR A 198 14.63 16.21 0.65
CA THR A 198 14.62 16.41 -0.81
C THR A 198 14.29 15.10 -1.49
N LEU A 199 13.38 15.15 -2.47
CA LEU A 199 13.06 13.99 -3.31
C LEU A 199 14.16 13.78 -4.36
N VAL A 200 14.74 12.57 -4.36
CA VAL A 200 15.84 12.19 -5.26
C VAL A 200 15.41 10.95 -6.05
N ALA A 201 15.57 11.04 -7.38
CA ALA A 201 15.42 9.91 -8.28
C ALA A 201 16.78 9.26 -8.54
N MET A 202 16.78 7.93 -8.63
CA MET A 202 17.89 7.11 -9.06
C MET A 202 17.35 6.09 -10.07
N ASP A 203 17.61 6.33 -11.35
CA ASP A 203 17.13 5.47 -12.43
C ASP A 203 18.27 4.56 -12.91
N PRO A 204 18.21 3.24 -12.64
CA PRO A 204 19.20 2.30 -13.18
C PRO A 204 19.17 2.27 -14.70
N GLU A 205 20.33 2.37 -15.34
CA GLU A 205 20.44 2.47 -16.79
C GLU A 205 21.63 1.67 -17.34
N VAL A 206 21.52 1.25 -18.60
CA VAL A 206 22.62 0.60 -19.32
C VAL A 206 23.32 1.64 -20.19
N LYS A 207 24.62 1.85 -19.97
CA LYS A 207 25.45 2.77 -20.78
C LYS A 207 26.54 2.05 -21.56
N PRO A 208 26.96 2.59 -22.71
CA PRO A 208 28.15 2.12 -23.42
C PRO A 208 29.37 2.10 -22.50
N ASN A 209 30.18 1.04 -22.60
CA ASN A 209 31.43 0.95 -21.86
C ASN A 209 32.48 1.88 -22.47
N THR A 210 33.05 2.77 -21.66
CA THR A 210 34.11 3.70 -22.06
C THR A 210 35.47 3.37 -21.41
N ALA A 211 35.54 2.35 -20.55
CA ALA A 211 36.74 1.97 -19.81
C ALA A 211 37.65 0.95 -20.54
N GLY A 212 37.24 0.50 -21.73
CA GLY A 212 37.92 -0.56 -22.48
C GLY A 212 37.64 -1.98 -21.95
N GLY A 213 38.41 -2.96 -22.43
CA GLY A 213 38.18 -4.38 -22.12
C GLY A 213 37.05 -5.02 -22.96
N PRO A 214 36.67 -6.27 -22.67
CA PRO A 214 35.79 -7.06 -23.54
C PRO A 214 34.30 -6.73 -23.44
N ARG A 215 33.88 -5.95 -22.44
CA ARG A 215 32.48 -5.59 -22.21
C ARG A 215 32.06 -4.44 -23.12
N THR A 216 30.87 -4.52 -23.70
CA THR A 216 30.30 -3.45 -24.53
C THR A 216 29.49 -2.44 -23.72
N SER A 217 28.99 -2.82 -22.55
CA SER A 217 28.13 -1.99 -21.71
C SER A 217 28.38 -2.12 -20.20
N THR A 218 27.89 -1.13 -19.46
CA THR A 218 27.94 -0.99 -18.01
C THR A 218 26.54 -0.72 -17.46
N MET A 219 26.31 -1.08 -16.19
CA MET A 219 25.13 -0.67 -15.43
C MET A 219 25.52 0.56 -14.63
N GLN A 220 24.77 1.65 -14.81
CA GLN A 220 24.98 2.93 -14.13
C GLN A 220 23.66 3.41 -13.53
N VAL A 221 23.69 4.52 -12.81
CA VAL A 221 22.50 5.16 -12.24
C VAL A 221 22.47 6.60 -12.70
N ASN A 222 21.36 7.02 -13.28
CA ASN A 222 21.05 8.43 -13.49
C ASN A 222 20.42 8.98 -12.19
N GLN A 223 21.15 9.79 -11.45
CA GLN A 223 20.69 10.40 -10.20
C GLN A 223 20.38 11.88 -10.40
N TYR A 224 19.20 12.33 -9.98
CA TYR A 224 18.78 13.73 -10.07
C TYR A 224 17.73 14.08 -9.00
N THR A 225 17.67 15.37 -8.64
CA THR A 225 16.66 15.90 -7.72
C THR A 225 15.34 16.14 -8.44
N ILE A 226 14.23 15.85 -7.77
CA ILE A 226 12.89 16.28 -8.18
C ILE A 226 12.54 17.50 -7.32
N ASP A 227 12.44 18.66 -7.96
CA ASP A 227 12.50 19.98 -7.33
C ASP A 227 11.15 20.72 -7.28
N SER A 228 10.05 20.08 -7.70
CA SER A 228 8.71 20.65 -7.59
C SER A 228 7.63 19.58 -7.44
N GLU A 229 6.53 19.92 -6.77
CA GLU A 229 5.37 19.05 -6.56
C GLU A 229 4.79 18.53 -7.89
N GLN A 230 4.75 19.35 -8.94
CA GLN A 230 4.24 18.94 -10.25
C GLN A 230 5.09 17.84 -10.90
N LYS A 231 6.40 17.82 -10.64
CA LYS A 231 7.29 16.75 -11.10
C LYS A 231 7.28 15.56 -10.15
N ALA A 232 7.04 15.79 -8.85
CA ALA A 232 6.94 14.75 -7.85
C ALA A 232 5.71 13.87 -8.06
N ALA A 233 4.60 14.46 -8.51
CA ALA A 233 3.41 13.78 -9.01
C ALA A 233 3.72 12.96 -10.28
N GLN A 234 4.13 11.70 -10.12
CA GLN A 234 4.64 10.86 -11.19
C GLN A 234 4.19 9.40 -11.12
N LYS A 235 4.20 8.74 -12.28
CA LYS A 235 4.01 7.30 -12.30
C LYS A 235 5.18 6.58 -11.62
N PHE A 236 4.90 5.51 -10.89
CA PHE A 236 5.95 4.70 -10.30
C PHE A 236 6.34 3.54 -11.22
N ASP A 237 7.60 3.51 -11.64
CA ASP A 237 8.22 2.34 -12.27
C ASP A 237 8.98 1.53 -11.21
N PRO A 238 8.58 0.27 -10.91
CA PRO A 238 9.24 -0.56 -9.91
C PRO A 238 10.68 -0.94 -10.25
N GLY A 239 11.16 -0.66 -11.47
CA GLY A 239 12.57 -0.76 -11.85
C GLY A 239 13.43 0.43 -11.42
N THR A 240 12.82 1.52 -10.96
CA THR A 240 13.50 2.77 -10.53
C THR A 240 13.53 2.90 -9.02
N ILE A 241 14.37 3.82 -8.52
CA ILE A 241 14.50 4.12 -7.09
C ILE A 241 14.06 5.57 -6.85
N ARG A 242 13.24 5.77 -5.82
CA ARG A 242 12.82 7.08 -5.32
C ARG A 242 13.19 7.18 -3.86
N LEU A 243 13.93 8.22 -3.51
CA LEU A 243 14.43 8.46 -2.16
C LEU A 243 13.89 9.78 -1.64
N LEU A 244 13.41 9.79 -0.40
CA LEU A 244 13.35 11.01 0.38
C LEU A 244 14.64 11.11 1.19
N SER A 245 15.46 12.10 0.87
CA SER A 245 16.82 12.23 1.38
C SER A 245 16.98 13.49 2.23
N ASN A 246 17.69 13.37 3.34
CA ASN A 246 18.17 14.52 4.08
C ASN A 246 19.60 14.85 3.62
N THR A 247 19.72 15.90 2.82
CA THR A 247 21.00 16.32 2.21
C THR A 247 21.90 17.08 3.18
N SER A 248 21.43 17.38 4.40
CA SER A 248 22.23 18.01 5.46
C SER A 248 22.87 16.99 6.42
N LYS A 249 22.52 15.71 6.30
CA LYS A 249 23.03 14.62 7.15
C LYS A 249 23.50 13.45 6.30
N GLU A 250 24.68 12.95 6.60
CA GLU A 250 25.30 11.87 5.85
C GLU A 250 25.54 10.65 6.74
N ASN A 251 25.53 9.47 6.13
CA ASN A 251 26.03 8.27 6.77
C ASN A 251 27.56 8.26 6.82
N ARG A 252 28.14 7.23 7.43
CA ARG A 252 29.60 7.08 7.58
C ARG A 252 30.41 7.16 6.27
N MET A 253 29.79 6.90 5.12
CA MET A 253 30.43 6.92 3.81
C MET A 253 30.23 8.25 3.06
N GLY A 254 29.58 9.24 3.67
CA GLY A 254 29.29 10.53 3.04
C GLY A 254 28.07 10.51 2.12
N ASN A 255 27.22 9.47 2.16
CA ASN A 255 25.97 9.46 1.40
C ASN A 255 24.84 10.08 2.23
N PRO A 256 23.95 10.90 1.62
CA PRO A 256 22.78 11.44 2.30
C PRO A 256 21.92 10.34 2.94
N VAL A 257 21.53 10.53 4.19
CA VAL A 257 20.62 9.59 4.88
C VAL A 257 19.25 9.69 4.24
N SER A 258 18.67 8.53 3.90
CA SER A 258 17.51 8.47 3.01
C SER A 258 16.57 7.32 3.38
N TYR A 259 15.28 7.46 3.05
CA TYR A 259 14.32 6.36 2.95
C TYR A 259 13.96 6.14 1.49
N GLN A 260 13.92 4.88 1.05
CA GLN A 260 13.39 4.51 -0.26
C GLN A 260 11.87 4.38 -0.19
N ILE A 261 11.18 4.99 -1.15
CA ILE A 261 9.71 4.96 -1.26
C ILE A 261 9.34 3.99 -2.39
N ILE A 262 8.49 3.00 -2.08
CA ILE A 262 8.03 1.97 -3.03
C ILE A 262 6.50 1.89 -2.93
N PRO A 263 5.75 2.69 -3.72
CA PRO A 263 4.29 2.68 -3.71
C PRO A 263 3.66 1.36 -4.20
N TYR A 264 4.39 0.61 -5.03
CA TYR A 264 3.97 -0.71 -5.52
C TYR A 264 5.06 -1.75 -5.30
N ALA A 265 4.94 -2.51 -4.22
CA ALA A 265 5.84 -3.63 -3.87
C ALA A 265 5.29 -5.00 -4.28
N GLY A 266 4.11 -5.04 -4.91
CA GLY A 266 3.43 -6.26 -5.35
C GLY A 266 1.93 -6.24 -5.03
N GLY A 267 1.23 -7.27 -5.50
CA GLY A 267 -0.20 -7.46 -5.25
C GLY A 267 -0.66 -8.83 -5.74
N THR A 268 -1.77 -9.32 -5.20
CA THR A 268 -2.38 -10.60 -5.62
C THR A 268 -3.48 -10.42 -6.68
N HIS A 269 -3.87 -9.18 -6.97
CA HIS A 269 -4.85 -8.81 -7.99
C HIS A 269 -4.24 -7.86 -9.02
N PRO A 270 -4.68 -7.93 -10.30
CA PRO A 270 -4.31 -6.94 -11.31
C PRO A 270 -4.97 -5.57 -11.04
N ALA A 271 -4.35 -4.51 -11.55
CA ALA A 271 -4.95 -3.18 -11.63
C ALA A 271 -5.28 -2.83 -13.09
N ALA A 272 -6.47 -2.28 -13.34
CA ALA A 272 -6.81 -1.71 -14.64
C ALA A 272 -6.10 -0.35 -14.82
N THR A 273 -5.69 -0.04 -16.05
CA THR A 273 -5.05 1.23 -16.40
C THR A 273 -5.93 2.08 -17.31
N GLY A 274 -5.87 3.41 -17.17
CA GLY A 274 -6.54 4.35 -18.08
C GLY A 274 -8.05 4.52 -17.87
N ALA A 275 -8.62 3.95 -16.80
CA ALA A 275 -10.02 4.17 -16.46
C ALA A 275 -10.24 5.63 -16.01
N LYS A 276 -11.31 6.25 -16.54
CA LYS A 276 -11.70 7.63 -16.22
C LYS A 276 -13.06 7.60 -15.55
N PHE A 277 -13.11 7.94 -14.28
CA PHE A 277 -14.34 7.97 -13.51
C PHE A 277 -14.65 9.43 -13.18
N ALA A 278 -15.58 10.02 -13.94
CA ALA A 278 -16.10 11.39 -13.86
C ALA A 278 -15.06 12.56 -13.76
N PRO A 279 -15.12 13.58 -14.66
CA PRO A 279 -14.25 14.75 -14.54
C PRO A 279 -14.43 15.51 -13.22
N GLY A 280 -13.33 15.88 -12.56
CA GLY A 280 -13.30 16.94 -11.55
C GLY A 280 -13.59 16.55 -10.09
N ARG A 281 -13.51 15.26 -9.70
CA ARG A 281 -13.68 14.84 -8.28
C ARG A 281 -12.49 14.07 -7.70
N VAL A 282 -12.06 13.02 -8.39
CA VAL A 282 -10.85 12.25 -8.02
C VAL A 282 -10.11 11.97 -9.31
N ASP A 283 -8.85 12.40 -9.40
CA ASP A 283 -8.02 12.02 -10.54
C ASP A 283 -7.41 10.64 -10.27
N ILE A 284 -8.15 9.58 -10.58
CA ILE A 284 -7.63 8.21 -10.53
C ILE A 284 -6.82 7.83 -11.78
N SER A 285 -6.70 8.74 -12.76
CA SER A 285 -5.86 8.53 -13.95
C SER A 285 -4.39 8.86 -13.69
N SER A 286 -4.06 9.08 -12.41
CA SER A 286 -2.99 9.94 -11.93
C SER A 286 -1.98 9.20 -11.04
N PRO A 287 -0.87 9.86 -10.69
CA PRO A 287 0.38 9.22 -10.31
C PRO A 287 0.33 8.37 -9.03
N GLU A 288 1.15 7.31 -8.99
CA GLU A 288 1.32 6.45 -7.81
C GLU A 288 2.25 7.06 -6.74
N LEU A 289 2.96 8.16 -7.07
CA LEU A 289 3.81 8.90 -6.13
C LEU A 289 3.53 10.41 -6.21
N TYR A 290 3.46 11.02 -5.02
CA TYR A 290 3.42 12.46 -4.79
C TYR A 290 4.52 12.80 -3.79
N GLY A 291 5.01 14.03 -3.82
CA GLY A 291 6.05 14.51 -2.90
C GLY A 291 6.07 16.02 -2.82
#